data_AF-A0A966VLH3-F1
#
_entry.id   AF-A0A966VLH3-F1
#
_cell.length_a   1.000
_cell.length_b   1.000
_cell.length_c   1.000
_cell.angle_alpha   90.00
_cell.angle_beta   90.00
_cell.angle_gamma   90.00
#
_symmetry.space_group_name_H-M   'P 1'
#
loop_
_entity.id
_entity.type
_entity.pdbx_description
1 polymer ?
#
loop_
_entity_poly.entity_id
_entity_poly.type
_entity_poly.pdbx_seq_one_letter_code
_entity_poly.pdbx_strand_id
1 'polypeptide(L)'
;MIEGCNRYPGVTYFAVNIGAHIGVLPVKCDRVLQSWPALAQSYQGREQVTKVRDREIRTALTTTSLSGTVIPKVALPRYEDDGEMLSFLRREHLPGFFPYTAGVFPFKREGEDPTRMFAGEGDPFRTNRRFKLISEGMKAKRLSTAFDSVTLYGQDPDVRPDIYGKVGNSGVSIATLDDM
;
A
#
# COMPACT_ATOMS: atom_id res chain seq x y z
N MET A 1 -23.84 -10.89 2.26
CA MET A 1 -24.28 -10.72 3.66
C MET A 1 -23.57 -9.53 4.33
N ILE A 2 -23.59 -8.37 3.66
CA ILE A 2 -23.28 -7.05 4.23
C ILE A 2 -24.51 -6.21 3.89
N GLU A 3 -25.56 -6.36 4.67
CA GLU A 3 -26.75 -5.51 4.59
C GLU A 3 -26.96 -4.89 5.96
N GLY A 4 -27.23 -3.59 6.00
CA GLY A 4 -27.79 -2.95 7.20
C GLY A 4 -27.01 -1.79 7.83
N CYS A 5 -26.13 -1.07 7.14
CA CYS A 5 -25.61 0.20 7.69
C CYS A 5 -25.25 1.26 6.63
N ASN A 6 -26.00 1.27 5.52
CA ASN A 6 -25.94 2.34 4.54
C ASN A 6 -27.37 2.73 4.19
N ARG A 7 -27.71 4.00 4.45
CA ARG A 7 -29.02 4.67 4.29
C ARG A 7 -29.98 4.51 5.47
N TYR A 8 -29.90 5.48 6.39
CA TYR A 8 -31.12 5.99 7.01
C TYR A 8 -31.68 7.06 6.05
N PRO A 9 -32.87 6.86 5.46
CA PRO A 9 -33.52 7.89 4.66
C PRO A 9 -34.11 8.93 5.61
N GLY A 10 -33.59 10.16 5.58
CA GLY A 10 -34.21 11.30 6.28
C GLY A 10 -33.30 12.18 7.14
N VAL A 11 -32.01 11.89 7.28
CA VAL A 11 -31.11 12.78 8.03
C VAL A 11 -30.45 13.76 7.06
N THR A 12 -31.10 14.90 6.87
CA THR A 12 -30.50 16.12 6.32
C THR A 12 -29.24 16.47 7.11
N TYR A 13 -28.21 16.95 6.41
CA TYR A 13 -26.96 17.47 6.98
C TYR A 13 -27.26 18.43 8.13
N PHE A 14 -27.14 17.93 9.36
CA PHE A 14 -27.07 18.74 10.56
C PHE A 14 -25.80 18.33 11.27
N ALA A 15 -24.97 19.31 11.61
CA ALA A 15 -23.91 19.17 12.61
C ALA A 15 -24.59 18.80 13.94
N VAL A 16 -24.85 17.50 14.13
CA VAL A 16 -25.42 16.98 15.37
C VAL A 16 -24.24 16.62 16.23
N ASN A 17 -24.02 17.42 17.26
CA ASN A 17 -23.15 17.12 18.37
C ASN A 17 -23.59 15.76 18.95
N ILE A 18 -22.91 14.68 18.56
CA ILE A 18 -23.27 13.28 18.85
C ILE A 18 -23.29 13.01 20.36
N GLY A 19 -22.65 13.88 21.16
CA GLY A 19 -22.72 13.86 22.62
C GLY A 19 -24.14 13.80 23.20
N ALA A 20 -25.16 14.28 22.48
CA ALA A 20 -26.56 14.24 22.94
C ALA A 20 -27.28 12.88 22.72
N HIS A 21 -26.68 11.93 21.99
CA HIS A 21 -27.28 10.63 21.64
C HIS A 21 -26.39 9.43 21.95
N ILE A 22 -25.51 9.56 22.95
CA ILE A 22 -24.70 8.46 23.51
C ILE A 22 -25.66 7.33 23.93
N GLY A 23 -25.79 6.31 23.07
CA GLY A 23 -26.72 5.19 23.25
C GLY A 23 -27.54 4.78 22.01
N VAL A 24 -27.61 5.62 20.96
CA VAL A 24 -28.38 5.31 19.73
C VAL A 24 -27.48 4.83 18.57
N LEU A 25 -26.17 5.05 18.67
CA LEU A 25 -25.22 4.61 17.66
C LEU A 25 -25.05 3.07 17.68
N PRO A 26 -24.88 2.43 16.51
CA PRO A 26 -24.44 1.04 16.45
C PRO A 26 -23.12 0.88 17.22
N VAL A 27 -22.99 -0.21 18.00
CA VAL A 27 -21.84 -0.48 18.89
C VAL A 27 -20.48 -0.34 18.19
N LYS A 28 -20.40 -0.68 16.90
CA LYS A 28 -19.17 -0.53 16.11
C LYS A 28 -18.77 0.93 15.90
N CYS A 29 -19.73 1.82 15.66
CA CYS A 29 -19.48 3.25 15.44
C CYS A 29 -19.07 3.94 16.75
N ASP A 30 -19.78 3.63 17.83
CA ASP A 30 -19.48 4.17 19.16
C ASP A 30 -18.07 3.77 19.63
N ARG A 31 -17.71 2.48 19.48
CA ARG A 31 -16.36 1.99 19.80
C ARG A 31 -15.26 2.70 19.02
N VAL A 32 -15.47 2.96 17.72
CA VAL A 32 -14.48 3.64 16.88
C VAL A 32 -14.25 5.07 17.36
N LEU A 33 -15.32 5.83 17.64
CA LEU A 33 -15.22 7.17 18.20
C LEU A 33 -14.54 7.18 19.58
N GLN A 34 -14.92 6.28 20.49
CA GLN A 34 -14.32 6.18 21.82
C GLN A 34 -12.82 5.82 21.76
N SER A 35 -12.39 5.08 20.74
CA SER A 35 -10.98 4.70 20.56
C SER A 35 -10.12 5.82 19.95
N TRP A 36 -10.74 6.82 19.32
CA TRP A 36 -10.04 7.88 18.58
C TRP A 36 -9.06 8.69 19.44
N PRO A 37 -9.40 9.18 20.65
CA PRO A 37 -8.48 10.00 21.44
C PRO A 37 -7.18 9.28 21.78
N ALA A 38 -7.26 8.00 22.17
CA ALA A 38 -6.09 7.17 22.46
C ALA A 38 -5.23 6.93 21.22
N LEU A 39 -5.88 6.68 20.08
CA LEU A 39 -5.20 6.52 18.80
C LEU A 39 -4.51 7.82 18.36
N ALA A 40 -5.21 8.96 18.40
CA ALA A 40 -4.65 10.26 18.06
C ALA A 40 -3.41 10.57 18.92
N GLN A 41 -3.49 10.30 20.23
CA GLN A 41 -2.36 10.48 21.15
C GLN A 41 -1.14 9.63 20.76
N SER A 42 -1.35 8.39 20.28
CA SER A 42 -0.23 7.53 19.87
C SER A 42 0.53 8.05 18.65
N TYR A 43 -0.08 8.93 17.85
CA TYR A 43 0.52 9.55 16.66
C TYR A 43 1.15 10.93 16.93
N GLN A 44 1.01 11.50 18.14
CA GLN A 44 1.60 12.79 18.50
C GLN A 44 3.05 12.69 19.01
N GLY A 45 3.53 11.48 19.31
CA GLY A 45 4.90 11.24 19.76
C GLY A 45 5.95 11.39 18.65
N ARG A 46 7.23 11.24 19.01
CA ARG A 46 8.33 11.18 18.02
C ARG A 46 8.52 9.79 17.42
N GLU A 47 8.15 8.75 18.16
CA GLU A 47 8.30 7.36 17.75
C GLU A 47 7.07 6.55 18.14
N GLN A 48 6.78 5.54 17.33
CA GLN A 48 5.82 4.49 17.66
C GLN A 48 6.55 3.16 17.78
N VAL A 49 6.42 2.52 18.95
CA VAL A 49 7.00 1.21 19.22
C VAL A 49 5.93 0.16 18.97
N THR A 50 6.17 -0.74 18.01
CA THR A 50 5.33 -1.91 17.77
C THR A 50 6.11 -3.15 18.13
N LYS A 51 5.56 -3.97 19.01
CA LYS A 51 6.14 -5.27 19.35
C LYS A 51 5.59 -6.34 18.41
N VAL A 52 6.45 -6.90 17.58
CA VAL A 52 6.12 -8.02 16.69
C VAL A 52 6.88 -9.24 17.20
N ARG A 53 6.15 -10.16 17.84
CA ARG A 53 6.73 -11.31 18.57
C ARG A 53 7.73 -10.81 19.64
N ASP A 54 9.00 -11.22 19.52
CA ASP A 54 10.07 -10.87 20.46
C ASP A 54 10.90 -9.66 20.02
N ARG A 55 10.49 -8.97 18.93
CA ARG A 55 11.21 -7.82 18.39
C ARG A 55 10.40 -6.55 18.56
N GLU A 56 11.06 -5.51 19.08
CA GLU A 56 10.53 -4.15 19.07
C GLU A 56 10.94 -3.47 17.76
N ILE A 57 9.95 -2.94 17.05
CA ILE A 57 10.16 -2.11 15.87
C ILE A 57 9.79 -0.69 16.26
N ARG A 58 10.79 0.20 16.26
CA ARG A 58 10.59 1.62 16.51
C ARG A 58 10.50 2.34 15.18
N THR A 59 9.41 3.07 14.98
CA THR A 59 9.19 3.86 13.77
C THR A 59 9.14 5.32 14.13
N ALA A 60 10.04 6.13 13.56
CA ALA A 60 9.98 7.58 13.71
C ALA A 60 8.65 8.09 13.12
N LEU A 61 7.96 8.99 13.81
CA LEU A 61 6.68 9.55 13.38
C LEU A 61 6.81 10.91 12.70
N THR A 62 7.99 11.53 12.77
CA THR A 62 8.25 12.85 12.21
C THR A 62 9.55 12.88 11.43
N THR A 63 9.63 13.81 10.47
CA THR A 63 10.83 14.18 9.74
C THR A 63 11.01 15.69 9.85
N THR A 64 12.22 16.16 10.09
CA THR A 64 12.50 17.61 10.15
C THR A 64 13.03 18.10 8.80
N SER A 65 12.44 19.16 8.26
CA SER A 65 12.89 19.77 7.00
C SER A 65 14.18 20.58 7.20
N LEU A 66 14.81 20.98 6.09
CA LEU A 66 15.99 21.85 6.12
C LEU A 66 15.73 23.20 6.81
N SER A 67 14.49 23.70 6.79
CA SER A 67 14.07 24.93 7.46
C SER A 67 13.74 24.74 8.94
N GLY A 68 13.89 23.52 9.49
CA GLY A 68 13.58 23.19 10.88
C GLY A 68 12.12 22.85 11.16
N THR A 69 11.26 22.81 10.14
CA THR A 69 9.85 22.43 10.31
C THR A 69 9.72 20.94 10.58
N VAL A 70 9.04 20.56 11.66
CA VAL A 70 8.73 19.17 11.99
C VAL A 70 7.49 18.73 11.22
N ILE A 71 7.62 17.75 10.35
CA ILE A 71 6.56 17.22 9.49
C ILE A 71 6.18 15.82 9.98
N PRO A 72 4.91 15.57 10.37
CA PRO A 72 4.47 14.24 10.74
C PRO A 72 4.35 13.33 9.53
N LYS A 73 4.66 12.04 9.69
CA LYS A 73 4.45 11.01 8.66
C LYS A 73 2.97 10.78 8.36
N VAL A 74 2.12 10.94 9.38
CA VAL A 74 0.66 10.86 9.26
C VAL A 74 0.05 12.10 9.92
N ALA A 75 -0.64 12.92 9.13
CA ALA A 75 -1.36 14.07 9.64
C ALA A 75 -2.75 13.65 10.14
N LEU A 76 -3.10 14.04 11.37
CA LEU A 76 -4.40 13.72 11.95
C LEU A 76 -5.43 14.79 11.58
N PRO A 77 -6.71 14.41 11.35
CA PRO A 77 -7.80 15.38 11.21
C PRO A 77 -7.97 16.22 12.48
N ARG A 78 -8.44 17.45 12.31
CA ARG A 78 -8.73 18.41 13.40
C ARG A 78 -10.23 18.73 13.49
N TYR A 79 -11.08 17.75 13.19
CA TYR A 79 -12.52 17.92 13.31
C TYR A 79 -12.93 18.05 14.78
N GLU A 80 -13.82 18.98 15.06
CA GLU A 80 -14.44 19.16 16.38
C GLU A 80 -15.80 18.44 16.46
N ASP A 81 -16.45 18.21 15.32
CA ASP A 81 -17.72 17.49 15.24
C ASP A 81 -17.51 15.97 15.17
N ASP A 82 -18.18 15.24 16.06
CA ASP A 82 -18.12 13.78 16.13
C ASP A 82 -18.70 13.09 14.88
N GLY A 83 -19.65 13.72 14.19
CA GLY A 83 -20.23 13.21 12.95
C GLY A 83 -19.22 13.22 11.80
N GLU A 84 -18.52 14.34 11.64
CA GLU A 84 -17.39 14.47 10.70
C GLU A 84 -16.26 13.50 11.06
N MET A 85 -15.92 13.39 12.34
CA MET A 85 -14.91 12.43 12.80
C MET A 85 -15.30 10.98 12.49
N LEU A 86 -16.54 10.57 12.80
CA LEU A 86 -17.01 9.22 12.52
C LEU A 86 -17.07 8.94 11.01
N SER A 87 -17.48 9.93 10.22
CA SER A 87 -17.49 9.84 8.76
C SER A 87 -16.08 9.57 8.22
N PHE A 88 -15.08 10.35 8.66
CA PHE A 88 -13.69 10.15 8.30
C PHE A 88 -13.17 8.76 8.70
N LEU A 89 -13.37 8.36 9.96
CA LEU A 89 -12.90 7.08 10.48
C LEU A 89 -13.52 5.88 9.75
N ARG A 90 -14.75 5.99 9.24
CA ARG A 90 -15.39 4.89 8.51
C ARG A 90 -15.05 4.83 7.03
N ARG A 91 -14.78 5.98 6.40
CA ARG A 91 -14.58 6.08 4.94
C ARG A 91 -13.11 6.03 4.54
N GLU A 92 -12.25 6.64 5.33
CA GLU A 92 -10.84 6.84 4.97
C GLU A 92 -9.92 6.20 6.00
N HIS A 93 -10.09 6.59 7.26
CA HIS A 93 -9.23 6.22 8.40
C HIS A 93 -7.73 6.52 8.16
N LEU A 94 -6.95 6.45 9.25
CA LEU A 94 -5.49 6.41 9.17
C LEU A 94 -4.97 5.16 8.40
N PRO A 95 -3.78 5.22 7.78
CA PRO A 95 -3.16 4.04 7.16
C PRO A 95 -3.06 2.87 8.14
N GLY A 96 -3.28 1.65 7.68
CA GLY A 96 -3.24 0.43 8.50
C GLY A 96 -4.53 0.14 9.28
N PHE A 97 -5.58 0.94 9.09
CA PHE A 97 -6.90 0.72 9.68
C PHE A 97 -7.95 0.58 8.59
N PHE A 98 -8.95 -0.27 8.81
CA PHE A 98 -10.08 -0.41 7.89
C PHE A 98 -10.76 0.97 7.65
N PRO A 99 -11.15 1.32 6.40
CA PRO A 99 -11.14 0.49 5.18
C PRO A 99 -9.82 0.49 4.40
N TYR A 100 -8.72 0.92 5.01
CA TYR A 100 -7.36 0.96 4.46
C TYR A 100 -7.20 1.90 3.27
N THR A 101 -8.07 2.91 3.16
CA THR A 101 -8.07 3.89 2.06
C THR A 101 -6.72 4.59 1.96
N ALA A 102 -6.14 4.96 3.10
CA ALA A 102 -4.83 5.62 3.16
C ALA A 102 -3.63 4.65 3.12
N GLY A 103 -3.88 3.34 2.97
CA GLY A 103 -2.87 2.29 2.88
C GLY A 103 -3.12 1.13 3.83
N VAL A 104 -2.66 -0.06 3.46
CA VAL A 104 -2.84 -1.30 4.23
C VAL A 104 -1.88 -1.43 5.42
N PHE A 105 -0.81 -0.64 5.44
CA PHE A 105 0.18 -0.63 6.54
C PHE A 105 0.16 0.72 7.25
N PRO A 106 0.41 0.75 8.58
CA PRO A 106 0.47 2.00 9.34
C PRO A 106 1.54 2.98 8.84
N PHE A 107 2.68 2.45 8.37
CA PHE A 107 3.80 3.23 7.87
C PHE A 107 4.43 2.57 6.64
N LYS A 108 5.04 3.39 5.78
CA LYS A 108 5.89 2.91 4.68
C LYS A 108 7.18 2.31 5.25
N ARG A 109 7.75 1.32 4.56
CA ARG A 109 9.07 0.76 4.91
C ARG A 109 10.16 1.81 4.66
N GLU A 110 11.10 1.93 5.58
CA GLU A 110 12.19 2.92 5.46
C GLU A 110 13.37 2.44 4.60
N GLY A 111 13.54 1.12 4.44
CA GLY A 111 14.72 0.53 3.79
C GLY A 111 14.46 -0.23 2.48
N GLU A 112 13.21 -0.26 2.01
CA GLU A 112 12.85 -0.95 0.77
C GLU A 112 11.93 -0.06 -0.06
N ASP A 113 12.50 0.59 -1.07
CA ASP A 113 11.72 1.28 -2.07
C ASP A 113 10.83 0.26 -2.79
N PRO A 114 9.52 0.53 -2.99
CA PRO A 114 8.62 -0.38 -3.68
C PRO A 114 8.98 -0.60 -5.15
N THR A 115 9.88 0.21 -5.72
CA THR A 115 10.31 0.16 -7.11
C THR A 115 10.61 -1.26 -7.56
N ARG A 116 9.97 -1.62 -8.67
CA ARG A 116 10.11 -2.91 -9.35
C ARG A 116 10.10 -2.63 -10.85
N MET A 117 11.28 -2.57 -11.44
CA MET A 117 11.43 -2.29 -12.86
C MET A 117 11.14 -3.52 -13.71
N PHE A 118 10.35 -3.32 -14.75
CA PHE A 118 10.02 -4.35 -15.73
C PHE A 118 11.13 -4.48 -16.77
N ALA A 119 11.58 -5.70 -17.04
CA ALA A 119 12.60 -5.98 -18.06
C ALA A 119 12.41 -7.36 -18.67
N GLY A 120 12.69 -7.46 -19.97
CA GLY A 120 12.63 -8.69 -20.74
C GLY A 120 12.72 -8.34 -22.22
N GLU A 121 13.81 -8.74 -22.86
CA GLU A 121 14.04 -8.51 -24.28
C GLU A 121 15.14 -9.45 -24.77
N GLY A 122 14.89 -10.14 -25.88
CA GLY A 122 15.83 -11.06 -26.50
C GLY A 122 15.98 -12.35 -25.71
N ASP A 123 17.21 -12.79 -25.54
CA ASP A 123 17.56 -14.04 -24.86
C ASP A 123 17.69 -13.85 -23.32
N PRO A 124 17.82 -14.95 -22.55
CA PRO A 124 18.03 -14.89 -21.10
C PRO A 124 19.26 -14.05 -20.72
N PHE A 125 20.33 -14.14 -21.52
CA PHE A 125 21.58 -13.46 -21.25
C PHE A 125 21.44 -11.94 -21.30
N ARG A 126 20.76 -11.40 -22.32
CA ARG A 126 20.49 -9.96 -22.46
C ARG A 126 19.59 -9.46 -21.34
N THR A 127 18.54 -10.20 -21.03
CA THR A 127 17.60 -9.84 -19.95
C THR A 127 18.29 -9.87 -18.59
N ASN A 128 19.15 -10.86 -18.32
CA ASN A 128 19.96 -10.93 -17.10
C ASN A 128 20.95 -9.75 -16.98
N ARG A 129 21.61 -9.36 -18.08
CA ARG A 129 22.45 -8.13 -18.08
C ARG A 129 21.62 -6.90 -17.69
N ARG A 130 20.40 -6.77 -18.22
CA ARG A 130 19.49 -5.69 -17.85
C ARG A 130 19.09 -5.76 -16.37
N PHE A 131 18.77 -6.93 -15.83
CA PHE A 131 18.46 -7.08 -14.41
C PHE A 131 19.61 -6.66 -13.51
N LYS A 132 20.85 -7.03 -13.85
CA LYS A 132 22.04 -6.61 -13.10
C LYS A 132 22.20 -5.08 -13.12
N LEU A 133 22.03 -4.45 -14.28
CA LEU A 133 22.11 -3.00 -14.44
C LEU A 133 21.05 -2.27 -13.60
N ILE A 134 19.78 -2.65 -13.73
CA ILE A 134 18.68 -1.92 -13.09
C ILE A 134 18.60 -2.15 -11.57
N SER A 135 19.23 -3.22 -11.06
CA SER A 135 19.30 -3.52 -9.63
C SER A 135 20.64 -3.15 -9.00
N GLU A 136 21.53 -2.50 -9.75
CA GLU A 136 22.83 -2.07 -9.25
C GLU A 136 22.69 -1.07 -8.09
N GLY A 137 23.48 -1.26 -7.04
CA GLY A 137 23.41 -0.43 -5.82
C GLY A 137 22.17 -0.64 -4.94
N MET A 138 21.16 -1.40 -5.38
CA MET A 138 19.96 -1.67 -4.59
C MET A 138 20.20 -2.82 -3.61
N LYS A 139 19.97 -2.56 -2.31
CA LYS A 139 20.08 -3.60 -1.26
C LYS A 139 19.04 -4.73 -1.45
N ALA A 140 17.85 -4.39 -1.92
CA ALA A 140 16.78 -5.33 -2.24
C ALA A 140 16.59 -5.42 -3.76
N LYS A 141 16.80 -6.62 -4.34
CA LYS A 141 16.65 -6.85 -5.78
C LYS A 141 15.24 -7.34 -6.12
N ARG A 142 14.38 -6.40 -6.54
CA ARG A 142 12.98 -6.68 -6.91
C ARG A 142 12.85 -6.71 -8.43
N LEU A 143 13.09 -7.87 -9.03
CA LEU A 143 13.04 -8.06 -10.48
C LEU A 143 11.58 -8.25 -10.96
N SER A 144 11.32 -7.90 -12.23
CA SER A 144 10.03 -8.15 -12.88
C SER A 144 10.25 -8.49 -14.33
N THR A 145 9.88 -9.71 -14.72
CA THR A 145 10.24 -10.31 -16.00
C THR A 145 9.11 -10.17 -17.00
N ALA A 146 9.43 -9.69 -18.20
CA ALA A 146 8.53 -9.68 -19.35
C ALA A 146 8.89 -10.84 -20.28
N PHE A 147 7.97 -11.76 -20.55
CA PHE A 147 8.19 -12.87 -21.48
C PHE A 147 7.74 -12.50 -22.89
N ASP A 148 8.39 -13.05 -23.90
CA ASP A 148 7.98 -12.85 -25.30
C ASP A 148 6.64 -13.54 -25.59
N SER A 149 6.03 -13.23 -26.72
CA SER A 149 4.74 -13.85 -27.07
C SER A 149 4.82 -15.37 -27.32
N VAL A 150 6.00 -15.93 -27.60
CA VAL A 150 6.16 -17.36 -27.89
C VAL A 150 6.11 -18.14 -26.58
N THR A 151 6.91 -17.74 -25.59
CA THR A 151 6.90 -18.24 -24.21
C THR A 151 5.54 -18.00 -23.53
N LEU A 152 4.91 -16.84 -23.71
CA LEU A 152 3.59 -16.56 -23.10
C LEU A 152 2.48 -17.50 -23.57
N TYR A 153 2.61 -18.07 -24.78
CA TYR A 153 1.67 -19.05 -25.33
C TYR A 153 2.13 -20.50 -25.18
N GLY A 154 3.17 -20.74 -24.37
CA GLY A 154 3.68 -22.09 -24.08
C GLY A 154 4.23 -22.81 -25.30
N GLN A 155 4.82 -22.08 -26.24
CA GLN A 155 5.44 -22.63 -27.44
C GLN A 155 6.95 -22.56 -27.34
N ASP A 156 7.64 -23.51 -27.97
CA ASP A 156 9.07 -23.43 -28.19
C ASP A 156 9.39 -22.51 -29.37
N PRO A 157 10.55 -21.83 -29.38
CA PRO A 157 11.01 -21.08 -30.53
C PRO A 157 11.26 -22.02 -31.72
N ASP A 158 10.81 -21.60 -32.91
CA ASP A 158 10.87 -22.39 -34.14
C ASP A 158 11.30 -21.48 -35.31
N VAL A 159 11.92 -22.08 -36.33
CA VAL A 159 12.25 -21.43 -37.61
C VAL A 159 11.02 -21.08 -38.45
N ARG A 160 9.84 -21.63 -38.11
CA ARG A 160 8.58 -21.30 -38.77
C ARG A 160 8.33 -19.78 -38.69
N PRO A 161 8.08 -19.08 -39.81
CA PRO A 161 8.08 -17.61 -39.84
C PRO A 161 7.09 -16.91 -38.91
N ASP A 162 5.95 -17.53 -38.61
CA ASP A 162 4.92 -17.03 -37.68
C ASP A 162 5.36 -17.07 -36.20
N ILE A 163 6.39 -17.87 -35.88
CA ILE A 163 7.04 -17.97 -34.57
C ILE A 163 8.34 -17.18 -34.58
N TYR A 164 9.24 -17.44 -35.55
CA TYR A 164 10.59 -16.87 -35.60
C TYR A 164 10.61 -15.35 -35.48
N GLY A 165 9.71 -14.66 -36.18
CA GLY A 165 9.62 -13.18 -36.13
C GLY A 165 9.18 -12.60 -34.78
N LYS A 166 8.78 -13.44 -33.82
CA LYS A 166 8.28 -13.06 -32.49
C LYS A 166 9.22 -13.46 -31.36
N VAL A 167 10.14 -14.40 -31.60
CA VAL A 167 11.09 -14.90 -30.60
C VAL A 167 11.95 -13.75 -30.08
N GLY A 168 11.95 -13.55 -28.76
CA GLY A 168 12.72 -12.51 -28.07
C GLY A 168 12.22 -11.08 -28.30
N ASN A 169 11.12 -10.89 -29.03
CA ASN A 169 10.51 -9.58 -29.25
C ASN A 169 9.48 -9.28 -28.15
N SER A 170 9.48 -8.04 -27.65
CA SER A 170 8.59 -7.57 -26.59
C SER A 170 8.68 -8.35 -25.26
N GLY A 171 9.74 -9.14 -25.08
CA GLY A 171 9.97 -9.96 -23.91
C GLY A 171 11.17 -10.88 -24.06
N VAL A 172 11.54 -11.57 -22.98
CA VAL A 172 12.59 -12.59 -22.99
C VAL A 172 12.04 -13.92 -23.50
N SER A 173 12.79 -14.61 -24.34
CA SER A 173 12.47 -15.97 -24.79
C SER A 173 13.04 -17.00 -23.82
N ILE A 174 12.16 -17.77 -23.19
CA ILE A 174 12.47 -18.89 -22.29
C ILE A 174 11.73 -20.12 -22.79
N ALA A 175 12.44 -21.19 -23.10
CA ALA A 175 11.84 -22.43 -23.58
C ALA A 175 12.24 -23.64 -22.71
N THR A 176 13.38 -23.56 -22.05
CA THR A 176 13.93 -24.66 -21.24
C THR A 176 14.22 -24.23 -19.81
N LEU A 177 14.58 -25.20 -18.97
CA LEU A 177 15.06 -24.93 -17.61
C LEU A 177 16.41 -24.21 -17.62
N ASP A 178 17.29 -24.50 -18.59
CA ASP A 178 18.62 -23.88 -18.67
C ASP A 178 18.54 -22.37 -19.01
N ASP A 179 17.43 -21.95 -19.62
CA ASP A 179 17.15 -20.54 -19.90
C ASP A 179 16.71 -19.76 -18.65
N MET A 180 16.14 -20.43 -17.64
CA MET A 180 15.53 -19.80 -16.45
C MET A 180 16.55 -19.52 -15.34
#